data_AF-A0A2D9R122-F1
#
_entry.id   AF-A0A2D9R122-F1
#
_cell.length_a   1.000
_cell.length_b   1.000
_cell.length_c   1.000
_cell.angle_alpha   90.00
_cell.angle_beta   90.00
_cell.angle_gamma   90.00
#
_symmetry.space_group_name_H-M   'P 1'
#
loop_
_entity.id
_entity.type
_entity.pdbx_description
1 polymer ?
#
loop_
_entity_poly.entity_id
_entity_poly.type
_entity_poly.pdbx_seq_one_letter_code
_entity_poly.pdbx_strand_id
1 'polypeptide(L)'
;PMLMWGITSAIFMSGGFYFFFHSIAKIGPVRTANVMYMEPVFTIILGVILLQNQLGSSQWLGMFIIFIATISLERWGKKYN
;
A
#
# COMPACT_ATOMS: atom_id res chain seq x y z
N PRO A 1 23.79 -10.13 -9.12
CA PRO A 1 22.65 -9.24 -9.43
C PRO A 1 21.27 -9.82 -9.06
N MET A 2 20.84 -10.96 -9.61
CA MET A 2 19.52 -11.56 -9.33
C MET A 2 19.31 -11.94 -7.86
N LEU A 3 20.34 -12.55 -7.25
CA LEU A 3 20.31 -13.03 -5.87
C LEU A 3 20.18 -11.88 -4.85
N MET A 4 20.81 -10.74 -5.15
CA MET A 4 20.70 -9.52 -4.34
C MET A 4 19.26 -9.00 -4.31
N TRP A 5 18.61 -8.86 -5.47
CA TRP A 5 17.21 -8.44 -5.56
C TRP A 5 16.25 -9.42 -4.87
N GLY A 6 16.52 -10.72 -4.98
CA GLY A 6 15.75 -11.76 -4.28
C GLY A 6 15.83 -11.61 -2.75
N ILE A 7 17.03 -11.43 -2.21
CA ILE A 7 17.24 -11.23 -0.76
C ILE A 7 16.57 -9.93 -0.30
N THR A 8 16.76 -8.83 -1.04
CA THR A 8 16.12 -7.55 -0.70
C THR A 8 14.60 -7.69 -0.66
N SER A 9 13.99 -8.33 -1.67
CA SER A 9 12.53 -8.59 -1.70
C SER A 9 12.07 -9.42 -0.49
N ALA A 10 12.80 -10.49 -0.16
CA ALA A 10 12.46 -11.35 0.98
C ALA A 10 12.47 -10.59 2.32
N ILE A 11 13.44 -9.68 2.53
CA ILE A 11 13.52 -8.85 3.73
C ILE A 11 12.32 -7.89 3.82
N PHE A 12 12.01 -7.17 2.73
CA PHE A 12 10.85 -6.26 2.70
C PHE A 12 9.53 -7.01 2.91
N MET A 13 9.37 -8.18 2.29
CA MET A 13 8.16 -8.98 2.43
C MET A 13 7.98 -9.51 3.85
N SER A 14 9.06 -10.00 4.48
CA SER A 14 9.02 -10.45 5.87
C SER A 14 8.65 -9.30 6.83
N GLY A 15 9.26 -8.12 6.65
CA GLY A 15 8.89 -6.92 7.41
C GLY A 15 7.43 -6.51 7.19
N GLY A 16 6.96 -6.55 5.93
CA GLY A 16 5.57 -6.30 5.57
C GLY A 16 4.59 -7.21 6.30
N PHE A 17 4.86 -8.53 6.35
CA PHE A 17 4.03 -9.47 7.09
C PHE A 17 4.04 -9.23 8.60
N TYR A 18 5.19 -8.90 9.17
CA TYR A 18 5.27 -8.52 10.59
C TYR A 18 4.34 -7.32 10.89
N PHE A 19 4.43 -6.24 10.10
CA PHE A 19 3.58 -5.07 10.29
C PHE A 19 2.10 -5.35 10.00
N PHE A 20 1.80 -6.22 9.04
CA PHE A 20 0.44 -6.64 8.76
C PHE A 20 -0.20 -7.35 9.96
N PHE A 21 0.45 -8.38 10.50
CA PHE A 21 -0.07 -9.10 11.68
C PHE A 21 -0.10 -8.22 12.93
N HIS A 22 0.90 -7.36 13.11
CA HIS A 22 0.91 -6.39 14.20
C HIS A 22 -0.25 -5.38 14.10
N SER A 23 -0.60 -4.96 12.88
CA SER A 23 -1.76 -4.10 12.64
C SER A 23 -3.06 -4.83 12.95
N ILE A 24 -3.20 -6.10 12.53
CA ILE A 24 -4.37 -6.93 12.89
C ILE A 24 -4.53 -7.00 14.41
N ALA A 25 -3.44 -7.23 15.15
CA ALA A 25 -3.47 -7.30 16.61
C ALA A 25 -3.88 -5.97 17.28
N LYS A 26 -3.55 -4.82 16.67
CA LYS A 26 -3.85 -3.49 17.23
C LYS A 26 -5.21 -2.91 16.85
N ILE A 27 -5.61 -3.04 15.59
CA ILE A 27 -6.80 -2.36 15.03
C ILE A 27 -7.85 -3.33 14.46
N GLY A 28 -7.59 -4.63 14.53
CA GLY A 28 -8.46 -5.68 14.00
C GLY A 28 -8.25 -5.96 12.51
N PRO A 29 -8.74 -7.11 12.03
CA PRO A 29 -8.53 -7.56 10.64
C PRO A 29 -9.23 -6.68 9.61
N VAL A 30 -10.46 -6.22 9.89
CA VAL A 30 -11.25 -5.40 8.94
C VAL A 30 -10.59 -4.04 8.70
N ARG A 31 -10.17 -3.34 9.76
CA ARG A 31 -9.50 -2.05 9.62
C ARG A 31 -8.14 -2.17 8.96
N THR A 32 -7.38 -3.22 9.29
CA THR A 32 -6.10 -3.51 8.64
C THR A 32 -6.28 -3.71 7.14
N ALA A 33 -7.26 -4.53 6.72
CA ALA A 33 -7.57 -4.75 5.31
C ALA A 33 -7.96 -3.45 4.59
N ASN A 34 -8.76 -2.58 5.22
CA ASN A 34 -9.13 -1.29 4.64
C ASN A 34 -7.92 -0.37 4.42
N VAL A 35 -6.97 -0.35 5.35
CA VAL A 35 -5.74 0.44 5.22
C VAL A 35 -4.83 -0.11 4.12
N MET A 36 -4.82 -1.44 3.90
CA MET A 36 -4.02 -2.05 2.84
C MET A 36 -4.42 -1.60 1.43
N TYR A 37 -5.62 -1.07 1.21
CA TYR A 37 -5.96 -0.43 -0.08
C TYR A 37 -5.09 0.79 -0.40
N MET A 38 -4.28 1.29 0.55
CA MET A 38 -3.26 2.32 0.28
C MET A 38 -1.99 1.77 -0.37
N GLU A 39 -1.75 0.45 -0.35
CA GLU A 39 -0.58 -0.20 -0.96
C GLU A 39 -0.28 0.31 -2.39
N PRO A 40 -1.23 0.30 -3.36
CA PRO A 40 -0.97 0.77 -4.71
C PRO A 40 -0.50 2.23 -4.77
N VAL A 41 -0.97 3.10 -3.87
CA VAL A 41 -0.55 4.51 -3.80
C VAL A 41 0.94 4.60 -3.44
N PHE A 42 1.37 3.86 -2.41
CA PHE A 42 2.78 3.82 -2.01
C PHE A 42 3.66 3.14 -3.05
N THR A 43 3.18 2.07 -3.70
CA THR A 43 3.89 1.40 -4.78
C THR A 43 4.15 2.35 -5.95
N ILE A 44 3.16 3.15 -6.35
CA ILE A 44 3.33 4.15 -7.42
C ILE A 44 4.36 5.21 -7.01
N ILE A 45 4.27 5.77 -5.79
CA ILE A 45 5.21 6.77 -5.28
C ILE A 45 6.64 6.23 -5.30
N LEU A 46 6.85 5.04 -4.74
CA LEU A 46 8.16 4.39 -4.70
C LEU A 46 8.66 4.05 -6.11
N GLY A 47 7.78 3.65 -7.03
CA GLY A 47 8.13 3.43 -8.43
C GLY A 47 8.63 4.71 -9.12
N VAL A 48 8.00 5.85 -8.87
CA VAL A 48 8.46 7.14 -9.40
C VAL A 48 9.81 7.53 -8.77
N ILE A 49 9.96 7.40 -7.45
CA ILE A 49 11.18 7.82 -6.74
C ILE A 49 12.37 6.91 -7.03
N LEU A 50 12.20 5.60 -6.93
CA LEU A 50 13.31 4.64 -7.01
C LEU A 50 13.65 4.25 -8.44
N LEU A 51 12.63 4.12 -9.29
CA LEU A 51 12.80 3.69 -10.69
C LEU A 51 12.76 4.86 -11.68
N GLN A 52 12.51 6.08 -11.21
CA GLN A 52 12.42 7.28 -12.06
C GLN A 52 11.37 7.13 -13.18
N ASN A 53 10.32 6.34 -12.92
CA ASN A 53 9.26 6.10 -13.88
C ASN A 53 8.49 7.39 -14.16
N GLN A 54 8.42 7.77 -15.43
CA GLN A 54 7.59 8.89 -15.88
C GLN A 54 6.16 8.42 -16.06
N LEU A 55 5.26 8.99 -15.26
CA LEU A 55 3.83 8.70 -15.32
C LEU A 55 3.13 9.75 -16.17
N GLY A 56 2.28 9.28 -17.10
CA GLY A 56 1.37 10.14 -17.84
C GLY A 56 0.26 10.70 -16.97
N SER A 57 -0.38 11.78 -17.41
CA SER A 57 -1.44 12.47 -16.65
C SER A 57 -2.63 11.56 -16.29
N SER A 58 -2.96 10.58 -17.13
CA SER A 58 -4.02 9.59 -16.85
C SER A 58 -3.66 8.63 -15.72
N GLN A 59 -2.38 8.28 -15.56
CA GLN A 59 -1.91 7.40 -14.48
C GLN A 59 -1.91 8.15 -13.14
N TRP A 60 -1.53 9.43 -13.14
CA TRP A 60 -1.68 10.31 -11.98
C TRP A 60 -3.15 10.46 -11.56
N LEU A 61 -4.06 10.62 -12.52
CA LEU A 61 -5.49 10.65 -12.24
C LEU A 61 -5.97 9.33 -11.62
N GLY A 62 -5.55 8.18 -12.17
CA GLY A 62 -5.86 6.87 -11.61
C GLY A 62 -5.37 6.71 -10.17
N MET A 63 -4.13 7.13 -9.88
CA MET A 63 -3.58 7.14 -8.53
C MET A 63 -4.42 8.01 -7.57
N PHE A 64 -4.84 9.19 -8.02
CA PHE A 64 -5.68 10.09 -7.23
C PHE A 64 -7.06 9.49 -6.92
N ILE A 65 -7.67 8.81 -7.90
CA ILE A 65 -8.94 8.10 -7.71
C ILE A 65 -8.80 7.00 -6.66
N ILE A 66 -7.75 6.16 -6.75
CA ILE A 66 -7.47 5.11 -5.77
C ILE A 66 -7.31 5.72 -4.37
N PHE A 67 -6.57 6.82 -4.25
CA PHE A 67 -6.34 7.50 -2.97
C PHE A 67 -7.66 7.98 -2.34
N ILE A 68 -8.54 8.62 -3.10
CA ILE A 68 -9.85 9.07 -2.62
C ILE A 68 -10.74 7.88 -2.24
N ALA A 69 -10.75 6.83 -3.05
CA ALA A 69 -11.55 5.63 -2.79
C ALA A 69 -11.15 4.97 -1.46
N THR A 70 -9.86 4.83 -1.21
CA THR A 70 -9.34 4.23 0.03
C THR A 70 -9.69 5.06 1.27
N ILE A 71 -9.56 6.39 1.20
CA ILE A 71 -9.96 7.28 2.31
C ILE A 71 -11.48 7.19 2.55
N SER A 72 -12.27 7.12 1.49
CA SER A 72 -13.73 7.01 1.58
C SER A 72 -14.14 5.70 2.25
N LEU A 73 -13.50 4.58 1.86
CA LEU A 73 -13.72 3.26 2.45
C LEU A 73 -13.35 3.23 3.94
N GLU A 74 -12.21 3.80 4.33
CA GLU A 74 -11.79 3.86 5.74
C GLU A 74 -12.76 4.70 6.60
N ARG A 75 -13.20 5.84 6.07
CA ARG A 75 -14.17 6.73 6.75
C ARG A 75 -15.54 6.10 6.88
N TRP A 76 -16.04 5.42 5.85
CA TRP A 76 -17.35 4.77 5.89
C TRP A 76 -17.33 3.47 6.69
N GLY A 77 -16.24 2.71 6.65
CA GLY A 77 -16.05 1.51 7.46
C GLY A 77 -16.10 1.79 8.97
N LYS A 78 -15.71 3.00 9.41
CA LYS A 78 -15.87 3.44 10.80
C LYS A 78 -17.32 3.63 11.23
N LYS A 79 -18.26 3.82 10.31
CA LYS A 79 -19.68 4.11 10.61
C LYS A 79 -20.49 2.86 10.99
N TYR A 80 -19.95 1.66 10.75
CA TYR A 80 -20.63 0.38 10.96
C TYR A 80 -19.96 -0.54 12.02
N ASN A 81 -19.01 0.01 12.78
CA ASN A 81 -18.40 -0.62 13.96
C ASN A 81 -18.91 0.05 15.23
#